data_AF-A0ABD6F387-F1
#
_entry.id   AF-A0ABD6F387-F1
#
_cell.length_a   1.000
_cell.length_b   1.000
_cell.length_c   1.000
_cell.angle_alpha   90.00
_cell.angle_beta   90.00
_cell.angle_gamma   90.00
#
_symmetry.space_group_name_H-M   'P 1'
#
loop_
_entity.id
_entity.type
_entity.pdbx_description
1 polymer ?
#
loop_
_entity_poly.entity_id
_entity_poly.type
_entity_poly.pdbx_seq_one_letter_code
_entity_poly.pdbx_strand_id
1 'polypeptide(L)'
;DGPVIFDPASFYGHSEFEMGILTMFGGFSQDFFTAYHSLIPKSEGFAERVRLYELFHHFNHWNHFGRGYRGGTISIMKSLC
;
A
#
# COMPACT_ATOMS: atom_id res chain seq x y z
N ASP A 1 -10.41 -24.86 2.60
CA ASP A 1 -9.02 -24.38 2.53
C ASP A 1 -8.97 -23.04 1.82
N GLY A 2 -8.66 -21.97 2.55
CA GLY A 2 -8.62 -20.58 2.04
C GLY A 2 -7.19 -20.03 1.98
N PRO A 3 -7.02 -18.76 1.58
CA PRO A 3 -5.70 -18.13 1.54
C PRO A 3 -5.06 -18.04 2.93
N VAL A 4 -3.73 -18.15 2.97
CA VAL A 4 -2.90 -17.98 4.17
C VAL A 4 -1.92 -16.84 3.94
N ILE A 5 -1.73 -15.99 4.95
CA ILE A 5 -0.80 -14.86 4.94
C ILE A 5 0.40 -15.15 5.85
N PHE A 6 1.57 -14.66 5.47
CA PHE A 6 2.86 -14.90 6.16
C PHE A 6 3.57 -13.58 6.48
N ASP A 7 4.54 -13.64 7.39
CA ASP A 7 5.45 -12.55 7.76
C ASP A 7 4.75 -11.21 8.11
N PRO A 8 3.87 -11.20 9.11
CA PRO A 8 3.12 -10.00 9.44
C PRO A 8 3.98 -8.92 10.10
N ALA A 9 3.71 -7.67 9.76
CA ALA A 9 4.10 -6.50 10.54
C ALA A 9 2.85 -5.89 11.21
N SER A 10 2.12 -6.70 11.98
CA SER A 10 0.76 -6.36 12.47
C SER A 10 0.74 -5.19 13.45
N PHE A 11 -0.22 -4.29 13.25
CA PHE A 11 -0.57 -3.23 14.19
C PHE A 11 -2.03 -2.82 14.01
N TYR A 12 -2.60 -2.12 15.00
CA TYR A 12 -3.90 -1.48 14.84
C TYR A 12 -3.73 -0.17 14.07
N GLY A 13 -4.21 -0.15 12.83
CA GLY A 13 -4.07 0.97 11.91
C GLY A 13 -5.29 1.17 11.03
N HIS A 14 -5.22 2.17 10.17
CA HIS A 14 -6.25 2.39 9.16
C HIS A 14 -6.23 1.25 8.14
N SER A 15 -7.39 0.66 7.83
CA SER A 15 -7.48 -0.50 6.93
C SER A 15 -6.94 -0.25 5.53
N GLU A 16 -6.97 1.01 5.07
CA GLU A 16 -6.42 1.42 3.78
C GLU A 16 -4.88 1.32 3.73
N PHE A 17 -4.19 1.18 4.87
CA PHE A 17 -2.73 1.04 4.92
C PHE A 17 -2.23 -0.12 4.07
N GLU A 18 -2.94 -1.25 4.11
CA GLU A 18 -2.53 -2.43 3.33
C GLU A 18 -2.56 -2.18 1.82
N MET A 19 -3.44 -1.28 1.35
CA MET A 19 -3.49 -0.94 -0.07
C MET A 19 -2.18 -0.32 -0.57
N GLY A 20 -1.40 0.31 0.32
CA GLY A 20 -0.10 0.89 -0.02
C GLY A 20 0.94 -0.13 -0.49
N ILE A 21 0.97 -1.32 0.09
CA ILE A 21 1.87 -2.41 -0.35
C ILE A 21 1.22 -3.30 -1.39
N LEU A 22 -0.09 -3.53 -1.30
CA LEU A 22 -0.82 -4.43 -2.21
C LEU A 22 -0.77 -3.98 -3.66
N THR A 23 -0.56 -2.70 -3.95
CA THR A 23 -0.46 -2.20 -5.33
C THR A 23 0.98 -1.99 -5.81
N MET A 24 1.99 -2.17 -4.96
CA MET A 24 3.38 -1.79 -5.25
C MET A 24 4.09 -2.80 -6.17
N PHE A 25 3.75 -4.09 -6.10
CA PHE A 25 4.45 -5.19 -6.79
C PHE A 25 3.54 -6.02 -7.71
N GLY A 26 2.74 -5.34 -8.55
CA GLY A 26 1.83 -5.98 -9.50
C GLY A 26 0.45 -6.34 -8.92
N GLY A 27 0.37 -6.54 -7.60
CA GLY A 27 -0.86 -6.60 -6.82
C GLY A 27 -1.81 -7.75 -7.11
N PHE A 28 -3.04 -7.61 -6.62
CA PHE A 28 -4.11 -8.59 -6.80
C PHE A 28 -5.01 -8.28 -8.00
N SER A 29 -5.81 -9.25 -8.43
CA SER A 29 -6.81 -9.05 -9.48
C SER A 29 -7.90 -8.06 -9.04
N GLN A 30 -8.61 -7.48 -10.02
CA GLN A 30 -9.73 -6.58 -9.77
C GLN A 30 -10.84 -7.24 -8.93
N ASP A 31 -10.99 -8.56 -8.99
CA ASP A 31 -11.98 -9.31 -8.20
C ASP A 31 -11.70 -9.19 -6.70
N PHE A 32 -10.43 -9.21 -6.28
CA PHE A 32 -10.04 -8.99 -4.89
C PHE A 32 -10.51 -7.62 -4.39
N PHE A 33 -10.19 -6.56 -5.14
CA PHE A 33 -10.54 -5.20 -4.75
C PHE A 33 -12.06 -4.96 -4.77
N THR A 34 -12.78 -5.57 -5.72
CA THR A 34 -14.24 -5.51 -5.80
C THR A 34 -14.87 -6.18 -4.57
N ALA A 35 -14.41 -7.38 -4.22
CA ALA A 35 -14.89 -8.09 -3.04
C ALA A 35 -14.57 -7.33 -1.74
N TYR A 36 -13.34 -6.83 -1.60
CA TYR A 36 -12.93 -6.03 -0.44
C TYR A 36 -13.80 -4.79 -0.27
N HIS A 37 -13.98 -4.00 -1.34
CA HIS A 37 -14.75 -2.76 -1.25
C HIS A 37 -16.26 -2.94 -1.19
N SER A 38 -16.78 -4.15 -1.45
CA SER A 38 -18.17 -4.50 -1.12
C SER A 38 -18.40 -4.60 0.40
N LEU A 39 -17.36 -4.91 1.17
CA LEU A 39 -17.39 -5.01 2.63
C LEU A 39 -16.91 -3.73 3.31
N ILE A 40 -15.85 -3.11 2.76
CA ILE A 40 -15.23 -1.88 3.27
C ILE A 40 -15.22 -0.83 2.15
N PRO A 41 -16.29 -0.02 2.04
CA PRO A 41 -16.41 0.99 1.00
C PRO A 41 -15.25 2.00 1.06
N LYS A 42 -14.83 2.47 -0.12
CA LYS A 42 -13.87 3.58 -0.20
C LYS A 42 -14.51 4.84 0.38
N SER A 43 -13.77 5.52 1.24
CA SER A 43 -14.16 6.85 1.72
C SER A 43 -13.52 7.94 0.85
N GLU A 44 -14.02 9.17 0.98
CA GLU A 44 -13.42 10.35 0.33
C GLU A 44 -11.93 10.46 0.70
N GLY A 45 -11.08 10.77 -0.28
CA GLY A 45 -9.63 10.86 -0.09
C GLY A 45 -8.89 9.51 -0.09
N PHE A 46 -9.55 8.41 -0.48
CA PHE A 46 -8.95 7.07 -0.53
C PHE A 46 -7.66 7.05 -1.35
N ALA A 47 -7.67 7.62 -2.56
CA ALA A 47 -6.53 7.53 -3.47
C ALA A 47 -5.29 8.24 -2.90
N GLU A 48 -5.48 9.42 -2.32
CA GLU A 48 -4.45 10.23 -1.68
C GLU A 48 -3.86 9.51 -0.46
N ARG A 49 -4.71 8.89 0.37
CA ARG A 49 -4.25 8.11 1.53
C ARG A 49 -3.50 6.85 1.12
N VAL A 50 -3.98 6.12 0.11
CA VAL A 50 -3.24 4.96 -0.42
C VAL A 50 -1.87 5.39 -0.93
N ARG A 51 -1.77 6.55 -1.61
CA ARG A 51 -0.49 7.09 -2.07
C ARG A 51 0.44 7.48 -0.90
N LEU A 52 -0.12 8.01 0.18
CA LEU A 52 0.61 8.27 1.43
C LEU A 52 1.10 6.96 2.09
N TYR A 53 0.30 5.90 2.11
CA TYR A 53 0.72 4.61 2.66
C TYR A 53 1.76 3.90 1.77
N GLU A 54 1.64 4.02 0.44
CA GLU A 54 2.68 3.57 -0.48
C GLU A 54 4.02 4.27 -0.19
N LEU A 55 4.02 5.56 0.14
CA LEU A 55 5.25 6.30 0.50
C LEU A 55 6.00 5.65 1.67
N PHE A 56 5.28 5.18 2.70
CA PHE A 56 5.89 4.45 3.81
C PHE A 56 6.63 3.20 3.33
N HIS A 57 6.01 2.42 2.45
CA HIS A 57 6.64 1.21 1.90
C HIS A 57 7.82 1.52 0.98
N HIS A 58 7.80 2.62 0.22
CA HIS A 58 8.96 3.08 -0.56
C HIS A 58 10.13 3.48 0.34
N PHE A 59 9.89 4.20 1.44
CA PHE A 59 10.94 4.48 2.43
C PHE A 59 11.49 3.20 3.04
N ASN A 60 10.62 2.25 3.41
CA ASN A 60 11.04 0.95 3.94
C ASN A 60 11.95 0.21 2.93
N HIS A 61 11.56 0.18 1.65
CA HIS A 61 12.36 -0.47 0.62
C HIS A 61 13.66 0.27 0.32
N TRP A 62 13.69 1.60 0.37
CA TRP A 62 14.94 2.35 0.29
C TRP A 62 15.86 1.99 1.46
N ASN A 63 15.33 1.92 2.68
CA ASN A 63 16.11 1.55 3.86
C ASN A 63 16.72 0.13 3.74
N HIS A 64 15.92 -0.86 3.33
CA HIS A 64 16.36 -2.26 3.30
C HIS A 64 17.12 -2.68 2.04
N PHE A 65 16.78 -2.12 0.88
CA PHE A 65 17.29 -2.57 -0.42
C PHE A 65 18.10 -1.50 -1.17
N GLY A 66 18.23 -0.30 -0.60
CA GLY A 66 19.14 0.73 -1.07
C GLY A 66 18.57 1.65 -2.15
N ARG A 67 19.49 2.32 -2.87
CA ARG A 67 19.19 3.52 -3.68
C ARG A 67 18.24 3.31 -4.86
N GLY A 68 17.97 2.06 -5.26
CA GLY A 68 17.01 1.75 -6.32
C GLY A 68 15.61 2.33 -6.06
N TYR A 69 15.20 2.42 -4.80
CA TYR A 69 13.89 2.95 -4.40
C TYR A 69 13.86 4.46 -4.15
N ARG A 70 15.03 5.12 -4.12
CA ARG A 70 15.11 6.57 -3.81
C ARG A 70 14.32 7.41 -4.80
N GLY A 71 14.41 7.10 -6.10
CA GLY A 71 13.72 7.85 -7.15
C GLY A 71 12.20 7.83 -6.96
N GLY A 72 11.63 6.63 -6.78
CA GLY A 72 10.21 6.43 -6.50
C GLY A 72 9.77 7.13 -5.22
N THR A 73 10.51 6.94 -4.12
CA THR A 73 10.21 7.56 -2.82
C THR A 73 10.08 9.08 -2.92
N ILE A 74 11.09 9.75 -3.52
CA ILE A 74 11.10 11.21 -3.65
C ILE A 74 9.99 11.69 -4.60
N SER A 75 9.67 10.92 -5.65
CA SER A 75 8.58 11.24 -6.57
C SER A 75 7.22 11.22 -5.86
N ILE A 76 6.96 10.20 -5.04
CA ILE A 76 5.71 10.08 -4.28
C ILE A 76 5.60 11.22 -3.28
N MET A 77 6.66 11.45 -2.50
CA MET A 77 6.70 12.51 -1.49
C MET A 77 6.38 13.87 -2.11
N LYS A 78 6.97 14.21 -3.27
CA LYS A 78 6.69 15.45 -3.98
C LYS A 78 5.26 15.55 -4.52
N SER A 79 4.62 14.42 -4.86
CA SER A 79 3.24 14.42 -5.34
C SER A 79 2.19 14.61 -4.25
N LEU A 80 2.60 14.46 -2.98
CA LEU A 80 1.74 14.64 -1.80
C LEU A 80 1.91 16.01 -1.14
N CYS A 81 2.89 16.81 -1.59
CA CYS A 81 3.11 18.20 -1.19
C CYS A 81 2.47 19.14 -2.19
#